data_AF-A0A1Q6Y920-F1
#
_entry.id   AF-A0A1Q6Y920-F1
#
_cell.length_a   1.000
_cell.length_b   1.000
_cell.length_c   1.000
_cell.angle_alpha   90.00
_cell.angle_beta   90.00
_cell.angle_gamma   90.00
#
_symmetry.space_group_name_H-M   'P 1'
#
loop_
_entity.id
_entity.type
_entity.pdbx_description
1 polymer ?
#
loop_
_entity_poly.entity_id
_entity_poly.type
_entity_poly.pdbx_seq_one_letter_code
_entity_poly.pdbx_strand_id
1 'polypeptide(L)'
;MATLREYFDTDFPSVLNAASTLTLTINQGGSATAFEVRGRVHYDFDSGTKYVSYFIPTGPEAYSLCEGVAMNPQWLFDSVKGVAVRAGYPGERTHDAADLKFSGRVFLYTEDLFSAEQVGKLEQRTKEQGLDVVFRTPTSALERSRYEKPLAFISHDWRDKKDIAQPIALGLSRMRCPVWYDEYSVKVGDSLRASVEKGLKESKKCVLILSSNFLSNTGWTKTEFDSIFTRQILEGSDVVLPVWCGVTKQQIYEYSPSLLDRLAVNWDLGIDEVLRKLHRAIEPPISNYTPIP
;
A
#
# COMPACT_ATOMS: atom_id res chain seq x y z
N MET A 1 2.01 9.31 -10.74
CA MET A 1 2.56 8.52 -9.62
C MET A 1 3.47 9.45 -8.84
N ALA A 2 3.43 9.40 -7.51
CA ALA A 2 4.28 10.29 -6.72
C ALA A 2 5.77 9.97 -6.96
N THR A 3 6.61 10.99 -7.03
CA THR A 3 8.07 10.84 -7.11
C THR A 3 8.63 10.34 -5.78
N LEU A 4 9.83 9.75 -5.78
CA LEU A 4 10.46 9.32 -4.53
C LEU A 4 10.70 10.52 -3.58
N ARG A 5 10.94 11.71 -4.16
CA ARG A 5 11.02 12.97 -3.42
C ARG A 5 9.71 13.32 -2.72
N GLU A 6 8.58 13.22 -3.41
CA GLU A 6 7.25 13.46 -2.82
C GLU A 6 6.96 12.45 -1.71
N TYR A 7 7.38 11.19 -1.86
CA TYR A 7 7.29 10.19 -0.79
C TYR A 7 8.14 10.58 0.43
N PHE A 8 9.38 11.03 0.25
CA PHE A 8 10.21 11.52 1.36
C PHE A 8 9.56 12.70 2.09
N ASP A 9 8.89 13.58 1.35
CA ASP A 9 8.28 14.78 1.92
C ASP A 9 6.92 14.51 2.61
N THR A 10 6.20 13.47 2.19
CA THR A 10 4.83 13.15 2.67
C THR A 10 4.73 11.89 3.55
N ASP A 11 5.77 11.06 3.61
CA ASP A 11 5.80 9.89 4.48
C ASP A 11 5.70 10.26 5.96
N PHE A 12 5.02 9.40 6.73
CA PHE A 12 4.72 9.57 8.16
C PHE A 12 3.86 10.82 8.46
N PRO A 13 2.70 10.99 7.79
CA PRO A 13 1.91 12.22 7.88
C PRO A 13 1.30 12.48 9.28
N SER A 14 1.18 11.45 10.11
CA SER A 14 0.70 11.55 11.49
C SER A 14 1.80 11.93 12.49
N VAL A 15 3.06 12.00 12.06
CA VAL A 15 4.22 12.20 12.93
C VAL A 15 4.81 13.58 12.68
N LEU A 16 5.01 14.35 13.76
CA LEU A 16 5.66 15.65 13.67
C LEU A 16 7.14 15.45 13.30
N ASN A 17 7.69 16.30 12.44
CA ASN A 17 9.09 16.21 12.05
C ASN A 17 9.82 17.56 12.01
N ALA A 18 11.14 17.51 12.19
CA ALA A 18 12.05 18.63 11.98
C ALA A 18 13.02 18.29 10.83
N ALA A 19 13.02 19.12 9.80
CA ALA A 19 13.90 18.96 8.64
C ALA A 19 15.20 19.75 8.82
N SER A 20 16.30 19.21 8.30
CA SER A 20 17.61 19.87 8.24
C SER A 20 18.40 19.35 7.04
N THR A 21 19.37 20.12 6.55
CA THR A 21 20.28 19.69 5.48
C THR A 21 21.66 19.51 6.09
N LEU A 22 22.23 18.31 5.94
CA LEU A 22 23.59 17.99 6.33
C LEU A 22 24.53 18.24 5.15
N THR A 23 25.68 18.85 5.40
CA THR A 23 26.78 18.93 4.43
C THR A 23 27.81 17.86 4.79
N LEU A 24 27.92 16.83 3.95
CA LEU A 24 28.83 15.71 4.15
C LEU A 24 29.98 15.79 3.16
N THR A 25 31.20 15.57 3.63
CA THR A 25 32.39 15.57 2.78
C THR A 25 32.91 14.16 2.61
N ILE A 26 33.06 13.72 1.37
CA ILE A 26 33.69 12.44 1.03
C ILE A 26 35.09 12.72 0.50
N ASN A 27 36.08 12.07 1.11
CA ASN A 27 37.48 12.16 0.72
C ASN A 27 37.84 10.93 -0.13
N GLN A 28 38.13 11.13 -1.42
CA GLN A 28 38.63 10.08 -2.31
C GLN A 28 39.87 10.57 -3.07
N GLY A 29 40.97 9.82 -2.97
CA GLY A 29 42.18 10.07 -3.77
C GLY A 29 42.83 11.45 -3.60
N GLY A 30 42.63 12.11 -2.46
CA GLY A 30 43.18 13.45 -2.18
C GLY A 30 42.27 14.62 -2.59
N SER A 31 41.10 14.36 -3.18
CA SER A 31 40.05 15.36 -3.41
C SER A 31 38.92 15.19 -2.39
N ALA A 32 38.41 16.31 -1.89
CA ALA A 32 37.30 16.38 -0.94
C ALA A 32 36.09 16.98 -1.65
N THR A 33 35.03 16.19 -1.80
CA THR A 33 33.78 16.65 -2.43
C THR A 33 32.68 16.74 -1.38
N ALA A 34 32.00 17.88 -1.32
CA ALA A 34 30.89 18.13 -0.41
C ALA A 34 29.55 17.80 -1.07
N PHE A 35 28.66 17.16 -0.30
CA PHE A 35 27.33 16.75 -0.71
C PHE A 35 26.30 17.26 0.31
N GLU A 36 25.17 17.74 -0.18
CA GLU A 36 24.04 18.09 0.67
C GLU A 36 23.07 16.92 0.78
N VAL A 37 22.82 16.46 2.01
CA VAL A 37 21.87 15.39 2.32
C VAL A 37 20.76 15.96 3.17
N ARG A 38 19.53 15.93 2.65
CA ARG A 38 18.35 16.40 3.40
C ARG A 38 17.92 15.31 4.37
N GLY A 39 17.82 15.64 5.65
CA GLY A 39 17.36 14.75 6.71
C GLY A 39 16.10 15.28 7.40
N ARG A 40 15.32 14.37 7.98
CA ARG A 40 14.20 14.67 8.87
C ARG A 40 14.27 13.82 10.13
N VAL A 41 14.11 14.45 11.29
CA VAL A 41 13.87 13.76 12.56
C VAL A 41 12.37 13.69 12.76
N HIS A 42 11.83 12.49 12.97
CA HIS A 42 10.42 12.22 13.20
C HIS A 42 10.19 11.96 14.68
N TYR A 43 9.22 12.65 15.28
CA TYR A 43 8.88 12.61 16.70
C TYR A 43 7.50 11.96 16.89
N ASP A 44 7.51 10.67 17.18
CA ASP A 44 6.30 9.89 17.46
C ASP A 44 6.03 9.89 18.97
N PHE A 45 5.24 10.88 19.39
CA PHE A 45 4.88 11.07 20.79
C PHE A 45 3.98 9.95 21.32
N ASP A 46 3.17 9.32 20.46
CA ASP A 46 2.26 8.24 20.85
C ASP A 46 3.05 6.99 21.25
N SER A 47 4.13 6.67 20.52
CA SER A 47 5.02 5.56 20.87
C SER A 47 6.16 5.95 21.84
N GLY A 48 6.37 7.24 22.09
CA GLY A 48 7.48 7.74 22.90
C GLY A 48 8.84 7.59 22.22
N THR A 49 8.87 7.54 20.88
CA THR A 49 10.10 7.32 20.10
C THR A 49 10.36 8.40 19.06
N LYS A 50 11.60 8.43 18.57
CA LYS A 50 12.00 9.20 17.40
C LYS A 50 12.80 8.34 16.43
N TYR A 51 12.80 8.72 15.17
CA TYR A 51 13.57 8.07 14.11
C TYR A 51 13.97 9.08 13.03
N VAL A 52 14.76 8.66 12.04
CA VAL A 52 15.30 9.57 11.02
C VAL A 52 15.02 9.08 9.60
N SER A 53 14.87 10.02 8.67
CA SER A 53 14.88 9.75 7.25
C SER A 53 15.84 10.68 6.52
N TYR A 54 16.44 10.20 5.44
CA TYR A 54 17.35 10.96 4.59
C TYR A 54 16.97 10.85 3.11
N PHE A 55 17.08 11.94 2.37
CA PHE A 55 17.03 11.95 0.91
C PHE A 55 18.44 12.12 0.37
N ILE A 56 18.95 11.06 -0.25
CA ILE A 56 20.33 10.91 -0.70
C ILE A 56 20.44 11.44 -2.13
N PRO A 57 21.39 12.37 -2.42
CA PRO A 57 21.61 12.84 -3.77
C PRO A 57 22.11 11.71 -4.67
N THR A 58 21.72 11.76 -5.94
CA THR A 58 22.08 10.72 -6.90
C THR A 58 23.53 10.84 -7.35
N GLY A 59 24.23 9.72 -7.50
CA GLY A 59 25.59 9.72 -8.01
C GLY A 59 26.44 8.55 -7.54
N PRO A 60 27.70 8.46 -8.01
CA PRO A 60 28.59 7.35 -7.66
C PRO A 60 28.89 7.27 -6.16
N GLU A 61 28.78 8.39 -5.44
CA GLU A 61 28.99 8.45 -3.99
C GLU A 61 27.73 8.10 -3.17
N ALA A 62 26.56 7.89 -3.80
CA ALA A 62 25.29 7.71 -3.10
C ALA A 62 25.34 6.58 -2.05
N TYR A 63 25.99 5.46 -2.36
CA TYR A 63 26.16 4.36 -1.40
C TYR A 63 27.02 4.77 -0.18
N SER A 64 28.09 5.53 -0.41
CA SER A 64 28.96 6.01 0.68
C SER A 64 28.22 7.02 1.56
N LEU A 65 27.39 7.88 0.96
CA LEU A 65 26.52 8.81 1.69
C LEU A 65 25.49 8.05 2.54
N CYS A 66 24.85 7.02 1.97
CA CYS A 66 23.93 6.12 2.68
C CYS A 66 24.59 5.52 3.92
N GLU A 67 25.78 4.93 3.76
CA GLU A 67 26.54 4.34 4.86
C GLU A 67 26.88 5.39 5.92
N GLY A 68 27.37 6.56 5.50
CA GLY A 68 27.73 7.65 6.41
C GLY A 68 26.57 8.09 7.31
N VAL A 69 25.42 8.43 6.71
CA VAL A 69 24.26 8.89 7.50
C VAL A 69 23.59 7.78 8.30
N ALA A 70 23.56 6.56 7.75
CA ALA A 70 22.95 5.42 8.44
C ALA A 70 23.70 5.05 9.71
N MET A 71 25.03 5.08 9.66
CA MET A 71 25.90 4.76 10.80
C MET A 71 25.98 5.91 11.82
N ASN A 72 25.55 7.13 11.46
CA ASN A 72 25.68 8.31 12.32
C ASN A 72 24.39 9.15 12.40
N PRO A 73 23.26 8.60 12.88
CA PRO A 73 22.00 9.37 13.02
C PRO A 73 22.14 10.62 13.91
N GLN A 74 23.10 10.62 14.84
CA GLN A 74 23.37 11.73 15.75
C GLN A 74 23.71 13.04 15.01
N TRP A 75 24.32 12.97 13.82
CA TRP A 75 24.61 14.17 13.02
C TRP A 75 23.35 14.98 12.72
N LEU A 76 22.23 14.30 12.46
CA LEU A 76 20.95 14.95 12.21
C LEU A 76 20.29 15.44 13.50
N PHE A 77 20.38 14.68 14.59
CA PHE A 77 19.88 15.16 15.89
C PHE A 77 20.58 16.44 16.32
N ASP A 78 21.89 16.52 16.14
CA ASP A 78 22.70 17.69 16.48
C ASP A 78 22.31 18.91 15.65
N SER A 79 21.98 18.72 14.37
CA SER A 79 21.60 19.82 13.49
C SER A 79 20.22 20.42 13.80
N VAL A 80 19.39 19.74 14.62
CA VAL A 80 18.04 20.21 15.02
C VAL A 80 17.92 20.53 16.51
N LYS A 81 19.01 20.45 17.31
CA LYS A 81 19.01 20.68 18.77
C LYS A 81 18.42 22.01 19.25
N GLY A 82 18.33 23.02 18.39
CA GLY A 82 17.76 24.33 18.72
C GLY A 82 16.22 24.42 18.62
N VAL A 83 15.54 23.37 18.17
CA VAL A 83 14.09 23.37 17.95
C VAL A 83 13.39 22.70 19.14
N ALA A 84 12.77 23.50 20.01
CA ALA A 84 11.95 22.97 21.11
C ALA A 84 10.62 22.46 20.56
N VAL A 85 10.35 21.16 20.77
CA VAL A 85 9.14 20.50 20.26
C VAL A 85 8.41 19.83 21.42
N ARG A 86 7.14 20.17 21.59
CA ARG A 86 6.27 19.65 22.65
C ARG A 86 4.91 19.28 22.09
N ALA A 87 4.36 18.17 22.55
CA ALA A 87 3.03 17.71 22.16
C ALA A 87 2.23 17.24 23.38
N GLY A 88 0.91 17.39 23.31
CA GLY A 88 -0.03 16.92 24.33
C GLY A 88 -1.41 17.52 24.11
N TYR A 89 -2.44 16.80 24.55
CA TYR A 89 -3.82 17.29 24.48
C TYR A 89 -4.17 18.16 25.70
N PRO A 90 -5.13 19.10 25.59
CA PRO A 90 -5.62 19.85 26.74
C PRO A 90 -6.08 18.92 27.87
N GLY A 91 -5.52 19.10 29.07
CA GLY A 91 -5.82 18.26 30.24
C GLY A 91 -4.89 17.06 30.43
N GLU A 92 -4.01 16.77 29.46
CA GLU A 92 -2.99 15.72 29.56
C GLU A 92 -1.61 16.30 29.87
N ARG A 93 -0.68 15.40 30.25
CA ARG A 93 0.72 15.77 30.43
C ARG A 93 1.33 16.09 29.06
N THR A 94 2.04 17.21 28.97
CA THR A 94 2.84 17.52 27.79
C THR A 94 4.11 16.67 27.76
N HIS A 95 4.44 16.16 26.58
CA HIS A 95 5.65 15.41 26.30
C HIS A 95 6.65 16.27 25.51
N ASP A 96 7.93 16.21 25.88
CA ASP A 96 9.02 16.93 25.20
C ASP A 96 9.76 16.00 24.25
N ALA A 97 10.12 16.49 23.05
CA ALA A 97 10.86 15.71 22.06
C ALA A 97 12.24 15.27 22.57
N ALA A 98 12.82 15.98 23.53
CA ALA A 98 14.07 15.60 24.17
C ALA A 98 13.97 14.25 24.92
N ASP A 99 12.78 13.92 25.44
CA ASP A 99 12.53 12.69 26.20
C ASP A 99 12.29 11.46 25.31
N LEU A 100 12.08 11.67 24.00
CA LEU A 100 11.81 10.59 23.05
C LEU A 100 13.07 9.74 22.79
N LYS A 101 12.90 8.42 22.86
CA LYS A 101 13.98 7.46 22.61
C LYS A 101 14.19 7.24 21.13
N PHE A 102 15.43 7.22 20.67
CA PHE A 102 15.70 6.84 19.29
C PHE A 102 15.39 5.34 19.11
N SER A 103 14.55 5.01 18.14
CA SER A 103 14.11 3.63 17.88
C SER A 103 15.15 2.78 17.15
N GLY A 104 16.24 3.40 16.67
CA GLY A 104 17.23 2.77 15.80
C GLY A 104 16.84 2.77 14.31
N ARG A 105 15.60 3.18 13.96
CA ARG A 105 15.14 3.16 12.56
C ARG A 105 15.71 4.31 11.74
N VAL A 106 16.24 3.96 10.57
CA VAL A 106 16.81 4.92 9.60
C VAL A 106 16.25 4.64 8.20
N PHE A 107 15.52 5.59 7.64
CA PHE A 107 15.00 5.47 6.27
C PHE A 107 15.91 6.18 5.26
N LEU A 108 16.33 5.49 4.21
CA LEU A 108 17.18 6.05 3.16
C LEU A 108 16.42 6.11 1.83
N TYR A 109 16.12 7.32 1.36
CA TYR A 109 15.48 7.55 0.06
C TYR A 109 16.57 7.86 -0.96
N THR A 110 16.70 7.03 -1.98
CA THR A 110 17.70 7.20 -3.04
C THR A 110 17.14 6.70 -4.38
N GLU A 111 17.42 7.43 -5.45
CA GLU A 111 17.05 6.99 -6.81
C GLU A 111 18.03 5.91 -7.33
N ASP A 112 19.24 5.85 -6.77
CA ASP A 112 20.25 4.87 -7.15
C ASP A 112 19.87 3.47 -6.65
N LEU A 113 20.13 2.46 -7.49
CA LEU A 113 19.89 1.06 -7.15
C LEU A 113 21.21 0.40 -6.76
N PHE A 114 21.23 -0.22 -5.58
CA PHE A 114 22.38 -0.96 -5.07
C PHE A 114 22.19 -2.47 -5.24
N SER A 115 23.30 -3.21 -5.32
CA SER A 115 23.24 -4.67 -5.37
C SER A 115 22.73 -5.25 -4.03
N ALA A 116 22.17 -6.47 -4.06
CA ALA A 116 21.74 -7.15 -2.83
C ALA A 116 22.89 -7.36 -1.83
N GLU A 117 24.13 -7.51 -2.32
CA GLU A 117 25.33 -7.61 -1.49
C GLU A 117 25.63 -6.28 -0.78
N GLN A 118 25.54 -5.15 -1.50
CA GLN A 118 25.72 -3.81 -0.91
C GLN A 118 24.68 -3.53 0.17
N VAL A 119 23.40 -3.78 -0.14
CA VAL A 119 22.30 -3.60 0.83
C VAL A 119 22.50 -4.49 2.06
N GLY A 120 22.76 -5.78 1.86
CA GLY A 120 22.95 -6.73 2.97
C GLY A 120 24.15 -6.41 3.85
N LYS A 121 25.26 -5.91 3.27
CA LYS A 121 26.42 -5.45 4.04
C LYS A 121 26.07 -4.27 4.96
N LEU A 122 25.36 -3.26 4.43
CA LEU A 122 24.97 -2.11 5.24
C LEU A 122 23.98 -2.49 6.33
N GLU A 123 22.97 -3.30 6.00
CA GLU A 123 21.98 -3.81 6.98
C GLU A 123 22.65 -4.60 8.10
N GLN A 124 23.61 -5.47 7.78
CA GLN A 124 24.35 -6.21 8.81
C GLN A 124 25.13 -5.28 9.72
N ARG A 125 25.92 -4.36 9.13
CA ARG A 125 26.78 -3.43 9.88
C ARG A 125 25.99 -2.47 10.78
N THR A 126 24.83 -2.02 10.31
CA THR A 126 23.93 -1.14 11.09
C THR A 126 23.22 -1.90 12.21
N LYS A 127 22.82 -3.15 11.95
CA LYS A 127 22.23 -4.04 12.95
C LYS A 127 23.17 -4.33 14.12
N GLU A 128 24.47 -4.44 13.89
CA GLU A 128 25.49 -4.58 14.94
C GLU A 128 25.51 -3.38 15.92
N GLN A 129 25.01 -2.21 15.51
CA GLN A 129 24.84 -1.02 16.35
C GLN A 129 23.41 -0.84 16.87
N GLY A 130 22.52 -1.82 16.65
CA GLY A 130 21.11 -1.73 17.02
C GLY A 130 20.29 -0.82 16.10
N LEU A 131 20.77 -0.57 14.87
CA LEU A 131 20.08 0.25 13.88
C LEU A 131 19.35 -0.63 12.86
N ASP A 132 18.18 -0.18 12.43
CA ASP A 132 17.33 -0.81 11.41
C ASP A 132 17.22 0.12 10.21
N VAL A 133 18.02 -0.16 9.17
CA VAL A 133 18.02 0.63 7.93
C VAL A 133 16.97 0.11 6.97
N VAL A 134 16.17 1.03 6.43
CA VAL A 134 15.16 0.74 5.42
C VAL A 134 15.42 1.58 4.17
N PHE A 135 15.76 0.93 3.07
CA PHE A 135 15.87 1.60 1.78
C PHE A 135 14.49 1.87 1.16
N ARG A 136 14.34 3.07 0.61
CA ARG A 136 13.21 3.49 -0.23
C ARG A 136 13.77 3.91 -1.58
N THR A 137 13.58 3.05 -2.56
CA THR A 137 14.03 3.23 -3.95
C THR A 137 12.84 3.47 -4.87
N PRO A 138 13.04 3.85 -6.15
CA PRO A 138 11.94 4.00 -7.11
C PRO A 138 11.13 2.71 -7.30
N THR A 139 11.79 1.55 -7.25
CA THR A 139 11.12 0.24 -7.28
C THR A 139 10.24 0.03 -6.05
N SER A 140 10.74 0.39 -4.86
CA SER A 140 9.98 0.32 -3.61
C SER A 140 8.81 1.30 -3.59
N ALA A 141 8.99 2.51 -4.13
CA ALA A 141 7.94 3.51 -4.26
C ALA A 141 6.86 3.08 -5.26
N LEU A 142 7.24 2.42 -6.36
CA LEU A 142 6.30 1.83 -7.31
C LEU A 142 5.46 0.72 -6.67
N GLU A 143 6.11 -0.24 -6.00
CA GLU A 143 5.42 -1.30 -5.30
C GLU A 143 4.50 -0.74 -4.20
N ARG A 144 4.99 0.24 -3.42
CA ARG A 144 4.17 0.90 -2.41
C ARG A 144 2.99 1.64 -3.02
N SER A 145 3.16 2.38 -4.11
CA SER A 145 2.06 3.03 -4.83
C SER A 145 1.05 2.01 -5.37
N ARG A 146 1.51 0.83 -5.81
CA ARG A 146 0.63 -0.27 -6.27
C ARG A 146 -0.23 -0.81 -5.13
N TYR A 147 0.27 -0.79 -3.90
CA TYR A 147 -0.40 -1.36 -2.73
C TYR A 147 -1.04 -0.34 -1.78
N GLU A 148 -0.73 0.95 -1.91
CA GLU A 148 -1.42 2.06 -1.24
C GLU A 148 -2.85 2.23 -1.76
N LYS A 149 -3.10 1.83 -3.01
CA LYS A 149 -4.43 1.73 -3.57
C LYS A 149 -4.86 0.26 -3.62
N PRO A 150 -6.10 -0.05 -3.24
CA PRO A 150 -6.62 -1.40 -3.40
C PRO A 150 -6.62 -1.80 -4.88
N LEU A 151 -6.18 -3.02 -5.16
CA LEU A 151 -6.17 -3.55 -6.53
C LEU A 151 -7.60 -3.89 -6.99
N ALA A 152 -8.46 -4.27 -6.05
CA ALA A 152 -9.87 -4.53 -6.26
C ALA A 152 -10.70 -4.10 -5.05
N PHE A 153 -12.02 -4.06 -5.20
CA PHE A 153 -12.96 -3.96 -4.09
C PHE A 153 -13.96 -5.11 -4.14
N ILE A 154 -14.55 -5.45 -3.00
CA ILE A 154 -15.52 -6.52 -2.85
C ILE A 154 -16.91 -5.90 -2.63
N SER A 155 -17.72 -5.90 -3.68
CA SER A 155 -19.13 -5.55 -3.61
C SER A 155 -19.94 -6.76 -3.11
N HIS A 156 -20.68 -6.56 -2.02
CA HIS A 156 -21.41 -7.64 -1.35
C HIS A 156 -22.63 -7.10 -0.59
N ASP A 157 -23.60 -7.99 -0.33
CA ASP A 157 -24.69 -7.69 0.59
C ASP A 157 -24.14 -7.63 2.02
N TRP A 158 -24.56 -6.64 2.82
CA TRP A 158 -24.06 -6.44 4.17
C TRP A 158 -24.16 -7.67 5.09
N ARG A 159 -25.10 -8.58 4.82
CA ARG A 159 -25.26 -9.84 5.57
C ARG A 159 -24.14 -10.84 5.32
N ASP A 160 -23.47 -10.77 4.17
CA ASP A 160 -22.41 -11.70 3.77
C ASP A 160 -21.01 -11.26 4.23
N LYS A 161 -20.94 -10.11 4.91
CA LYS A 161 -19.68 -9.46 5.27
C LYS A 161 -18.75 -10.38 6.06
N LYS A 162 -19.27 -10.99 7.12
CA LYS A 162 -18.46 -11.77 8.07
C LYS A 162 -18.04 -13.12 7.51
N ASP A 163 -18.94 -13.79 6.80
CA ASP A 163 -18.77 -15.20 6.44
C ASP A 163 -18.16 -15.40 5.04
N ILE A 164 -18.21 -14.37 4.17
CA ILE A 164 -17.73 -14.47 2.77
C ILE A 164 -16.75 -13.34 2.45
N ALA A 165 -17.18 -12.08 2.57
CA ALA A 165 -16.38 -10.94 2.10
C ALA A 165 -15.08 -10.75 2.90
N GLN A 166 -15.16 -10.80 4.23
CA GLN A 166 -13.99 -10.64 5.11
C GLN A 166 -12.96 -11.76 4.93
N PRO A 167 -13.32 -13.06 4.87
CA PRO A 167 -12.38 -14.13 4.54
C PRO A 167 -11.65 -13.93 3.20
N ILE A 168 -12.37 -13.50 2.15
CA ILE A 168 -11.75 -13.18 0.86
C ILE A 168 -10.77 -12.02 1.00
N ALA A 169 -11.19 -10.93 1.64
CA ALA A 169 -10.36 -9.74 1.82
C ALA A 169 -9.06 -10.04 2.59
N LEU A 170 -9.16 -10.77 3.70
CA LEU A 170 -8.01 -11.16 4.51
C LEU A 170 -7.09 -12.13 3.74
N GLY A 171 -7.67 -13.08 3.02
CA GLY A 171 -6.92 -14.02 2.19
C GLY A 171 -6.13 -13.34 1.07
N LEU A 172 -6.79 -12.45 0.32
CA LEU A 172 -6.13 -11.68 -0.75
C LEU A 172 -5.05 -10.75 -0.18
N SER A 173 -5.31 -10.11 0.96
CA SER A 173 -4.31 -9.26 1.65
C SER A 173 -3.04 -10.05 2.00
N ARG A 174 -3.17 -11.29 2.49
CA ARG A 174 -2.02 -12.20 2.75
C ARG A 174 -1.24 -12.54 1.48
N MET A 175 -1.89 -12.52 0.33
CA MET A 175 -1.27 -12.72 -0.98
C MET A 175 -0.68 -11.42 -1.58
N ARG A 176 -0.57 -10.35 -0.78
CA ARG A 176 -0.19 -9.00 -1.25
C ARG A 176 -1.16 -8.45 -2.31
N CYS A 177 -2.43 -8.83 -2.26
CA CYS A 177 -3.47 -8.28 -3.11
C CYS A 177 -4.45 -7.48 -2.24
N PRO A 178 -4.13 -6.22 -1.87
CA PRO A 178 -4.98 -5.42 -1.00
C PRO A 178 -6.31 -5.13 -1.70
N VAL A 179 -7.41 -5.33 -0.97
CA VAL A 179 -8.77 -5.06 -1.46
C VAL A 179 -9.59 -4.34 -0.39
N TRP A 180 -10.54 -3.52 -0.82
CA TRP A 180 -11.53 -2.93 0.08
C TRP A 180 -12.82 -3.74 0.09
N TYR A 181 -13.52 -3.76 1.21
CA TYR A 181 -14.82 -4.43 1.32
C TYR A 181 -15.80 -3.66 2.19
N ASP A 182 -15.34 -3.12 3.33
CA ASP A 182 -16.20 -2.39 4.27
C ASP A 182 -17.01 -1.24 3.65
N GLU A 183 -16.36 -0.40 2.84
CA GLU A 183 -16.98 0.75 2.18
C GLU A 183 -17.94 0.37 1.04
N TYR A 184 -17.88 -0.88 0.58
CA TYR A 184 -18.62 -1.40 -0.58
C TYR A 184 -19.67 -2.43 -0.19
N SER A 185 -20.08 -2.41 1.08
CA SER A 185 -21.21 -3.14 1.60
C SER A 185 -22.51 -2.46 1.18
N VAL A 186 -23.37 -3.16 0.44
CA VAL A 186 -24.62 -2.60 -0.09
C VAL A 186 -25.79 -2.99 0.82
N LYS A 187 -26.62 -2.01 1.19
CA LYS A 187 -27.82 -2.14 2.00
C LYS A 187 -29.08 -1.81 1.21
N VAL A 188 -30.23 -2.11 1.79
CA VAL A 188 -31.53 -1.77 1.20
C VAL A 188 -31.64 -0.26 1.05
N GLY A 189 -31.92 0.20 -0.17
CA GLY A 189 -32.02 1.62 -0.52
C GLY A 189 -30.73 2.25 -1.08
N ASP A 190 -29.60 1.55 -1.01
CA ASP A 190 -28.36 1.99 -1.65
C ASP A 190 -28.43 1.76 -3.17
N SER A 191 -27.79 2.64 -3.95
CA SER A 191 -27.57 2.39 -5.37
C SER A 191 -26.37 1.48 -5.57
N LEU A 192 -26.63 0.24 -6.00
CA LEU A 192 -25.58 -0.72 -6.38
C LEU A 192 -24.70 -0.15 -7.48
N ARG A 193 -25.31 0.49 -8.49
CA ARG A 193 -24.56 1.07 -9.61
C ARG A 193 -23.60 2.15 -9.13
N ALA A 194 -24.07 3.08 -8.30
CA ALA A 194 -23.23 4.16 -7.79
C ALA A 194 -22.06 3.62 -6.94
N SER A 195 -22.31 2.58 -6.13
CA SER A 195 -21.28 1.89 -5.34
C SER A 195 -20.20 1.28 -6.23
N VAL A 196 -20.60 0.53 -7.27
CA VAL A 196 -19.66 -0.09 -8.22
C VAL A 196 -18.90 0.96 -9.04
N GLU A 197 -19.57 2.01 -9.51
CA GLU A 197 -18.92 3.10 -10.25
C GLU A 197 -17.90 3.85 -9.38
N LYS A 198 -18.21 4.10 -8.10
CA LYS A 198 -17.24 4.65 -7.14
C LYS A 198 -16.03 3.74 -7.00
N GLY A 199 -16.26 2.44 -6.76
CA GLY A 199 -15.18 1.47 -6.55
C GLY A 199 -14.27 1.30 -7.76
N LEU A 200 -14.84 1.32 -8.97
CA LEU A 200 -14.07 1.25 -10.21
C LEU A 200 -13.36 2.56 -10.59
N LYS A 201 -13.65 3.69 -9.93
CA LYS A 201 -12.82 4.91 -10.04
C LYS A 201 -11.58 4.81 -9.14
N GLU A 202 -11.71 4.12 -8.01
CA GLU A 202 -10.67 4.02 -6.98
C GLU A 202 -9.78 2.78 -7.13
N SER A 203 -10.27 1.75 -7.83
CA SER A 203 -9.58 0.47 -8.03
C SER A 203 -9.81 -0.11 -9.43
N LYS A 204 -9.08 -1.17 -9.79
CA LYS A 204 -9.09 -1.73 -11.16
C LYS A 204 -10.16 -2.80 -11.39
N LYS A 205 -10.59 -3.50 -10.34
CA LYS A 205 -11.50 -4.66 -10.41
C LYS A 205 -12.56 -4.61 -9.33
N CYS A 206 -13.74 -5.13 -9.63
CA CYS A 206 -14.83 -5.36 -8.69
C CYS A 206 -15.01 -6.86 -8.49
N VAL A 207 -14.77 -7.38 -7.30
CA VAL A 207 -15.20 -8.73 -6.91
C VAL A 207 -16.65 -8.63 -6.46
N LEU A 208 -17.58 -9.27 -7.17
CA LEU A 208 -19.00 -9.18 -6.89
C LEU A 208 -19.51 -10.48 -6.28
N ILE A 209 -19.88 -10.44 -5.00
CA ILE A 209 -20.42 -11.60 -4.28
C ILE A 209 -21.91 -11.76 -4.62
N LEU A 210 -22.23 -12.84 -5.32
CA LEU A 210 -23.58 -13.24 -5.69
C LEU A 210 -24.04 -14.39 -4.78
N SER A 211 -24.63 -14.04 -3.65
CA SER A 211 -25.22 -14.96 -2.67
C SER A 211 -26.75 -14.95 -2.74
N SER A 212 -27.41 -15.86 -2.02
CA SER A 212 -28.87 -15.78 -1.84
C SER A 212 -29.31 -14.46 -1.19
N ASN A 213 -28.51 -13.91 -0.26
CA ASN A 213 -28.77 -12.61 0.36
C ASN A 213 -28.77 -11.51 -0.72
N PHE A 214 -27.73 -11.48 -1.55
CA PHE A 214 -27.61 -10.50 -2.63
C PHE A 214 -28.78 -10.60 -3.64
N LEU A 215 -29.11 -11.80 -4.12
CA LEU A 215 -30.17 -11.98 -5.11
C LEU A 215 -31.58 -11.68 -4.57
N SER A 216 -31.79 -11.86 -3.27
CA SER A 216 -33.06 -11.53 -2.60
C SER A 216 -33.21 -10.05 -2.25
N ASN A 217 -32.14 -9.25 -2.42
CA ASN A 217 -32.16 -7.84 -2.06
C ASN A 217 -32.99 -7.04 -3.07
N THR A 218 -34.05 -6.40 -2.58
CA THR A 218 -34.96 -5.56 -3.38
C THR A 218 -34.53 -4.09 -3.42
N GLY A 219 -33.37 -3.76 -2.84
CA GLY A 219 -32.84 -2.41 -2.76
C GLY A 219 -32.43 -1.81 -4.10
N TRP A 220 -32.14 -2.65 -5.09
CA TRP A 220 -31.80 -2.23 -6.46
C TRP A 220 -32.60 -3.03 -7.49
N THR A 221 -32.81 -2.42 -8.66
CA THR A 221 -33.56 -3.06 -9.75
C THR A 221 -32.66 -3.97 -10.58
N LYS A 222 -33.24 -4.92 -11.32
CA LYS A 222 -32.50 -5.72 -12.32
C LYS A 222 -31.81 -4.84 -13.36
N THR A 223 -32.49 -3.79 -13.81
CA THR A 223 -31.93 -2.80 -14.74
C THR A 223 -30.70 -2.09 -14.16
N GLU A 224 -30.74 -1.73 -12.88
CA GLU A 224 -29.59 -1.16 -12.20
C GLU A 224 -28.44 -2.16 -12.08
N PHE A 225 -28.74 -3.41 -11.73
CA PHE A 225 -27.75 -4.47 -11.68
C PHE A 225 -27.07 -4.68 -13.05
N ASP A 226 -27.83 -4.80 -14.13
CA ASP A 226 -27.25 -5.03 -15.46
C ASP A 226 -26.35 -3.86 -15.91
N SER A 227 -26.64 -2.65 -15.44
CA SER A 227 -25.85 -1.45 -15.76
C SER A 227 -24.43 -1.46 -15.18
N ILE A 228 -24.14 -2.28 -14.14
CA ILE A 228 -22.78 -2.37 -13.57
C ILE A 228 -21.78 -2.91 -14.58
N PHE A 229 -22.24 -3.66 -15.58
CA PHE A 229 -21.41 -4.27 -16.61
C PHE A 229 -21.23 -3.37 -17.85
N THR A 230 -21.90 -2.22 -17.92
CA THR A 230 -21.79 -1.31 -19.07
C THR A 230 -20.34 -0.86 -19.30
N ARG A 231 -19.58 -0.62 -18.22
CA ARG A 231 -18.16 -0.22 -18.32
C ARG A 231 -17.28 -1.31 -18.93
N GLN A 232 -17.51 -2.57 -18.56
CA GLN A 232 -16.80 -3.71 -19.14
C GLN A 232 -17.03 -3.82 -20.65
N ILE A 233 -18.26 -3.60 -21.10
CA ILE A 233 -18.60 -3.62 -22.53
C ILE A 233 -17.87 -2.51 -23.28
N LEU A 234 -17.80 -1.31 -22.71
CA LEU A 234 -17.10 -0.16 -23.31
C LEU A 234 -15.58 -0.35 -23.34
N GLU A 235 -14.99 -0.88 -22.26
CA GLU A 235 -13.54 -1.06 -22.13
C GLU A 235 -13.02 -2.36 -22.75
N GLY A 236 -13.90 -3.29 -23.14
CA GLY A 236 -13.51 -4.59 -23.69
C GLY A 236 -12.71 -5.46 -22.72
N SER A 237 -12.85 -5.22 -21.41
CA SER A 237 -12.05 -5.91 -20.38
C SER A 237 -12.90 -6.32 -19.17
N ASP A 238 -12.63 -7.50 -18.62
CA ASP A 238 -13.36 -8.05 -17.47
C ASP A 238 -13.05 -7.27 -16.19
N VAL A 239 -13.79 -6.20 -15.91
CA VAL A 239 -13.62 -5.40 -14.69
C VAL A 239 -14.43 -5.92 -13.51
N VAL A 240 -15.48 -6.71 -13.75
CA VAL A 240 -16.29 -7.33 -12.69
C VAL A 240 -16.03 -8.83 -12.64
N LEU A 241 -15.68 -9.34 -11.46
CA LEU A 241 -15.31 -10.72 -11.16
C LEU A 241 -16.39 -11.35 -10.28
N PRO A 242 -17.37 -12.06 -10.85
CA PRO A 242 -18.47 -12.64 -10.06
C PRO A 242 -18.01 -13.84 -9.24
N VAL A 243 -18.48 -13.91 -7.98
CA VAL A 243 -18.29 -15.03 -7.06
C VAL A 243 -19.66 -15.58 -6.64
N TRP A 244 -19.97 -16.81 -7.03
CA TRP A 244 -21.25 -17.44 -6.69
C TRP A 244 -21.14 -18.14 -5.35
N CYS A 245 -22.07 -17.80 -4.43
CA CYS A 245 -22.05 -18.31 -3.05
C CYS A 245 -23.40 -18.95 -2.70
N GLY A 246 -23.48 -20.29 -2.78
CA GLY A 246 -24.71 -21.02 -2.44
C GLY A 246 -25.90 -20.69 -3.36
N VAL A 247 -25.63 -20.36 -4.63
CA VAL A 247 -26.65 -20.02 -5.64
C VAL A 247 -26.56 -20.96 -6.84
N THR A 248 -27.72 -21.27 -7.40
CA THR A 248 -27.84 -22.13 -8.58
C THR A 248 -27.79 -21.32 -9.87
N LYS A 249 -27.43 -21.98 -10.99
CA LYS A 249 -27.50 -21.38 -12.33
C LYS A 249 -28.89 -20.82 -12.65
N GLN A 250 -29.94 -21.51 -12.21
CA GLN A 250 -31.33 -21.09 -12.43
C GLN A 250 -31.64 -19.78 -11.69
N GLN A 251 -31.24 -19.67 -10.43
CA GLN A 251 -31.40 -18.43 -9.65
C GLN A 251 -30.63 -17.25 -10.26
N ILE A 252 -29.42 -17.52 -10.76
CA ILE A 252 -28.63 -16.51 -11.48
C ILE A 252 -29.33 -16.09 -12.79
N TYR A 253 -29.84 -17.05 -13.56
CA TYR A 253 -30.57 -16.78 -14.80
C TYR A 253 -31.83 -15.94 -14.58
N GLU A 254 -32.64 -16.32 -13.59
CA GLU A 254 -33.85 -15.59 -13.22
C GLU A 254 -33.55 -14.17 -12.76
N TYR A 255 -32.39 -13.98 -12.12
CA TYR A 255 -31.93 -12.68 -11.67
C TYR A 255 -31.40 -11.81 -12.83
N SER A 256 -30.39 -12.29 -13.56
CA SER A 256 -29.83 -11.66 -14.77
C SER A 256 -29.25 -12.73 -15.71
N PRO A 257 -29.91 -13.01 -16.87
CA PRO A 257 -29.41 -13.95 -17.86
C PRO A 257 -28.00 -13.62 -18.37
N SER A 258 -27.65 -12.33 -18.45
CA SER A 258 -26.35 -11.85 -18.95
C SER A 258 -25.15 -12.32 -18.13
N LEU A 259 -25.37 -12.79 -16.89
CA LEU A 259 -24.33 -13.33 -16.03
C LEU A 259 -23.90 -14.75 -16.42
N LEU A 260 -24.76 -15.53 -17.08
CA LEU A 260 -24.42 -16.92 -17.43
C LEU A 260 -23.31 -17.01 -18.47
N ASP A 261 -23.17 -15.99 -19.31
CA ASP A 261 -22.10 -15.89 -20.31
C ASP A 261 -20.75 -15.46 -19.69
N ARG A 262 -20.72 -15.19 -18.37
CA ARG A 262 -19.52 -14.76 -17.65
C ARG A 262 -18.95 -15.87 -16.78
N LEU A 263 -17.62 -15.98 -16.80
CA LEU A 263 -16.91 -16.93 -15.96
C LEU A 263 -16.90 -16.44 -14.50
N ALA A 264 -17.62 -17.15 -13.64
CA ALA A 264 -17.67 -16.89 -12.21
C ALA A 264 -16.77 -17.85 -11.42
N VAL A 265 -16.27 -17.38 -10.28
CA VAL A 265 -15.64 -18.24 -9.27
C VAL A 265 -16.74 -18.81 -8.38
N ASN A 266 -16.73 -20.12 -8.13
CA ASN A 266 -17.68 -20.74 -7.20
C ASN A 266 -17.05 -20.83 -5.81
N TRP A 267 -17.73 -20.30 -4.79
CA TRP A 267 -17.33 -20.34 -3.39
C TRP A 267 -17.14 -21.76 -2.86
N ASP A 268 -17.92 -22.71 -3.36
CA ASP A 268 -17.91 -24.12 -2.92
C ASP A 268 -16.62 -24.87 -3.29
N LEU A 269 -15.73 -24.25 -4.10
CA LEU A 269 -14.39 -24.77 -4.37
C LEU A 269 -13.46 -24.71 -3.15
N GLY A 270 -13.86 -24.03 -2.08
CA GLY A 270 -13.05 -23.78 -0.91
C GLY A 270 -12.23 -22.48 -1.04
N ILE A 271 -12.00 -21.84 0.11
CA ILE A 271 -11.42 -20.50 0.19
C ILE A 271 -10.08 -20.39 -0.54
N ASP A 272 -9.18 -21.36 -0.43
CA ASP A 272 -7.85 -21.28 -1.04
C ASP A 272 -7.91 -21.23 -2.57
N GLU A 273 -8.79 -22.03 -3.18
CA GLU A 273 -8.96 -22.05 -4.63
C GLU A 273 -9.69 -20.81 -5.13
N VAL A 274 -10.67 -20.30 -4.37
CA VAL A 274 -11.34 -19.02 -4.63
C VAL A 274 -10.31 -17.89 -4.64
N LEU A 275 -9.48 -17.79 -3.61
CA LEU A 275 -8.43 -16.78 -3.48
C LEU A 275 -7.44 -16.85 -4.64
N ARG A 276 -6.98 -18.06 -5.00
CA ARG A 276 -6.05 -18.27 -6.11
C ARG A 276 -6.63 -17.80 -7.45
N LYS A 277 -7.89 -18.12 -7.74
CA LYS A 277 -8.58 -17.69 -8.96
C LYS A 277 -8.77 -16.17 -8.99
N LEU A 278 -9.24 -15.58 -7.88
CA LEU A 278 -9.43 -14.14 -7.77
C LEU A 278 -8.11 -13.38 -7.90
N HIS A 279 -7.06 -13.82 -7.21
CA HIS A 279 -5.73 -13.22 -7.31
C HIS A 279 -5.23 -13.21 -8.76
N ARG A 280 -5.34 -14.34 -9.47
CA ARG A 280 -4.94 -14.42 -10.88
C ARG A 280 -5.75 -13.51 -11.81
N ALA A 281 -7.03 -13.28 -11.51
CA ALA A 281 -7.89 -12.40 -12.29
C ALA A 281 -7.63 -10.91 -11.99
N ILE A 282 -7.24 -10.58 -10.75
CA ILE A 282 -6.91 -9.22 -10.33
C ILE A 282 -5.51 -8.82 -10.79
N GLU A 283 -4.53 -9.69 -10.56
CA GLU A 283 -3.15 -9.54 -10.99
C GLU A 283 -2.78 -10.70 -11.94
N PRO A 284 -3.14 -10.58 -13.24
CA PRO A 284 -2.68 -11.55 -14.21
C PRO A 284 -1.15 -11.54 -14.27
N PRO A 285 -0.49 -12.70 -14.40
CA PRO A 285 0.95 -12.74 -14.58
C PRO A 285 1.33 -11.89 -15.79
N ILE A 286 2.37 -11.07 -15.64
CA ILE A 286 2.85 -10.21 -16.71
C ILE A 286 3.19 -11.09 -17.91
N SER A 287 2.37 -11.04 -18.95
CA SER A 287 2.69 -11.64 -20.25
C SER A 287 3.77 -10.77 -20.88
N ASN A 288 5.05 -11.03 -20.54
CA ASN A 288 6.25 -10.78 -21.33
C ASN A 288 7.50 -11.12 -20.51
N TYR A 289 7.87 -12.40 -20.50
CA TYR A 289 9.27 -12.79 -20.46
C TYR A 289 9.43 -13.97 -21.42
N THR A 290 9.72 -13.68 -22.67
CA THR A 290 10.34 -14.66 -23.56
C THR A 290 11.76 -14.82 -23.03
N PRO A 291 12.18 -16.00 -22.51
CA PRO A 291 13.60 -16.21 -22.29
C PRO A 291 14.26 -16.09 -23.67
N ILE A 292 15.20 -15.14 -23.78
CA ILE A 292 16.07 -15.07 -24.95
C ILE A 292 16.79 -16.43 -24.99
N PRO A 293 16.80 -17.12 -26.15
CA PRO A 293 17.42 -18.43 -26.29
C PRO A 293 18.91 -18.43 -25.95
#